data_AF-A0A7J9ZAB2-F1
#
_entry.id   AF-A0A7J9ZAB2-F1
#
_cell.length_a   1.000
_cell.length_b   1.000
_cell.length_c   1.000
_cell.angle_alpha   90.00
_cell.angle_beta   90.00
_cell.angle_gamma   90.00
#
_symmetry.space_group_name_H-M   'P 1'
#
loop_
_entity.id
_entity.type
_entity.pdbx_description
1 polymer ?
#
loop_
_entity_poly.entity_id
_entity_poly.type
_entity_poly.pdbx_seq_one_letter_code
_entity_poly.pdbx_strand_id
1 'polypeptide(L)'
;MEVGDRKDVRSGGIVAGNFAVAKDLFANPGHDVDRYGLKVYWVPLHAKKMPGLTVRLTRLTGKKITRTMRQNEPASSGNAWFYPSGVPIREAGTWQLEAAGGPDRGCFIATFRRAG
;
A
#
# COMPACT_ATOMS: atom_id res chain seq x y z
N MET A 1 9.00 -16.28 9.53
CA MET A 1 8.06 -17.13 8.79
C MET A 1 7.71 -16.39 7.51
N GLU A 2 8.24 -16.87 6.41
CA GLU A 2 8.39 -16.19 5.11
C GLU A 2 7.10 -16.13 4.28
N VAL A 3 6.87 -14.96 3.69
CA VAL A 3 6.26 -14.78 2.37
C VAL A 3 7.22 -13.85 1.62
N GLY A 4 7.73 -14.31 0.48
CA GLY A 4 9.05 -14.00 -0.06
C GLY A 4 9.36 -12.56 -0.50
N ASP A 5 10.54 -12.08 -0.10
CA ASP A 5 11.53 -11.26 -0.83
C ASP A 5 11.12 -10.05 -1.70
N ARG A 6 9.91 -9.49 -1.57
CA ARG A 6 9.54 -8.24 -2.26
C ARG A 6 8.96 -7.16 -1.33
N LYS A 7 9.70 -6.87 -0.25
CA LYS A 7 9.65 -5.71 0.68
C LYS A 7 8.27 -5.36 1.24
N ASP A 8 7.70 -6.30 1.98
CA ASP A 8 6.57 -6.06 2.87
C ASP A 8 7.02 -5.39 4.17
N VAL A 9 6.22 -4.46 4.67
CA VAL A 9 6.47 -3.75 5.93
C VAL A 9 5.30 -4.02 6.88
N ARG A 10 5.59 -4.21 8.16
CA ARG A 10 4.59 -4.39 9.21
C ARG A 10 4.46 -3.12 10.05
N SER A 11 3.22 -2.75 10.38
CA SER A 11 2.92 -1.72 11.38
C SER A 11 1.66 -2.12 12.13
N GLY A 12 1.76 -2.27 13.46
CA GLY A 12 0.67 -2.79 14.27
C GLY A 12 0.19 -4.18 13.82
N GLY A 13 -1.10 -4.26 13.53
CA GLY A 13 -1.81 -5.49 13.10
C GLY A 13 -1.89 -5.66 11.58
N ILE A 14 -1.24 -4.80 10.80
CA ILE A 14 -1.30 -4.81 9.33
C ILE A 14 0.09 -5.00 8.73
N VAL A 15 0.16 -5.82 7.68
CA VAL A 15 1.30 -5.87 6.75
C VAL A 15 0.90 -5.16 5.46
N ALA A 16 1.82 -4.36 4.92
CA ALA A 16 1.66 -3.61 3.68
C ALA A 16 2.79 -3.91 2.69
N GLY A 17 2.44 -4.12 1.42
CA GLY A 17 3.35 -4.25 0.27
C GLY A 17 2.72 -3.56 -0.94
N ASN A 18 3.24 -3.51 -2.16
CA ASN A 18 4.45 -4.08 -2.72
C ASN A 18 5.50 -2.97 -2.87
N PHE A 19 6.20 -2.62 -1.78
CA PHE A 19 7.11 -1.47 -1.83
C PHE A 19 8.38 -1.75 -2.64
N ALA A 20 8.71 -3.02 -2.93
CA ALA A 20 9.81 -3.36 -3.82
C ALA A 20 9.55 -2.89 -5.26
N VAL A 21 8.35 -3.15 -5.78
CA VAL A 21 7.95 -2.73 -7.14
C VAL A 21 7.87 -1.21 -7.26
N ALA A 22 7.69 -0.48 -6.16
CA ALA A 22 7.74 0.98 -6.16
C ALA A 22 9.10 1.54 -6.62
N LYS A 23 10.21 0.86 -6.30
CA LYS A 23 11.53 1.32 -6.72
C LYS A 23 11.66 1.31 -8.24
N ASP A 24 11.28 0.21 -8.88
CA ASP A 24 11.41 0.06 -10.33
C ASP A 24 10.40 0.94 -11.06
N LEU A 25 9.16 1.02 -10.56
CA LEU A 25 8.12 1.90 -11.09
C LEU A 25 8.57 3.37 -11.12
N PHE A 26 9.04 3.90 -10.00
CA PHE A 26 9.44 5.32 -9.95
C PHE A 26 10.84 5.58 -10.54
N ALA A 27 11.71 4.56 -10.65
CA ALA A 27 13.01 4.71 -11.30
C ALA A 27 12.96 4.63 -12.84
N ASN A 28 12.00 3.93 -13.42
CA ASN A 28 11.82 3.82 -14.87
C ASN A 28 10.42 4.30 -15.26
N PRO A 29 10.18 5.61 -15.39
CA PRO A 29 8.85 6.19 -15.62
C PRO A 29 8.28 5.93 -17.03
N GLY A 30 8.84 5.00 -17.80
CA GLY A 30 8.32 4.59 -19.11
C GLY A 30 6.94 3.95 -18.96
N HIS A 31 5.90 4.74 -19.23
CA HIS A 31 4.49 4.35 -19.43
C HIS A 31 3.68 3.78 -18.24
N ASP A 32 4.25 3.04 -17.30
CA ASP A 32 3.43 2.25 -16.36
C ASP A 32 3.01 2.97 -15.07
N VAL A 33 3.80 3.90 -14.53
CA VAL A 33 3.41 4.69 -13.34
C VAL A 33 2.27 5.65 -13.64
N ASP A 34 2.32 6.34 -14.77
CA ASP A 34 1.30 7.32 -15.12
C ASP A 34 -0.03 6.64 -15.47
N ARG A 35 0.02 5.43 -16.05
CA ARG A 35 -1.15 4.63 -16.42
C ARG A 35 -1.76 3.89 -15.21
N TYR A 36 -0.94 3.17 -14.45
CA TYR A 36 -1.44 2.25 -13.41
C TYR A 36 -1.13 2.72 -11.99
N GLY A 37 -0.03 3.46 -11.80
CA GLY A 37 0.50 3.89 -10.50
C GLY A 37 0.85 2.74 -9.54
N LEU A 38 1.51 3.07 -8.43
CA LEU A 38 1.80 2.06 -7.41
C LEU A 38 0.52 1.67 -6.67
N LYS A 39 0.23 0.37 -6.62
CA LYS A 39 -0.85 -0.22 -5.82
C LYS A 39 -0.24 -0.92 -4.60
N VAL A 40 -0.78 -0.61 -3.42
CA VAL A 40 -0.36 -1.19 -2.15
C VAL A 40 -1.37 -2.27 -1.77
N TYR A 41 -0.94 -3.45 -1.32
CA TYR A 41 -1.82 -4.45 -0.72
C TYR A 41 -1.67 -4.45 0.79
N TRP A 42 -2.71 -4.94 1.47
CA TRP A 42 -2.82 -4.97 2.92
C TRP A 42 -3.24 -6.36 3.39
N VAL A 43 -2.53 -6.89 4.37
CA VAL A 43 -2.80 -8.21 4.95
C VAL A 43 -3.03 -8.05 6.46
N PRO A 44 -4.17 -8.51 7.00
CA PRO A 44 -4.41 -8.53 8.44
C PRO A 44 -3.58 -9.62 9.12
N LEU A 45 -3.09 -9.34 10.33
CA LEU A 45 -2.29 -10.30 11.10
C LEU A 45 -3.12 -11.13 12.07
N HIS A 46 -4.21 -10.57 12.60
CA HIS A 46 -4.99 -11.23 13.65
C HIS A 46 -6.27 -11.88 13.12
N ALA A 47 -6.49 -11.85 11.80
CA ALA A 47 -7.63 -12.49 11.18
C ALA A 47 -7.27 -13.03 9.79
N LYS A 48 -7.98 -14.08 9.33
CA LYS A 48 -7.86 -14.54 7.93
C LYS A 48 -8.41 -13.51 6.94
N LYS A 49 -9.38 -12.68 7.36
CA LYS A 49 -10.03 -11.62 6.59
C LYS A 49 -10.46 -10.48 7.52
N MET A 50 -10.49 -9.26 7.01
CA MET A 50 -11.15 -8.10 7.61
C MET A 50 -12.59 -7.97 7.08
N PRO A 51 -13.56 -7.47 7.88
CA PRO A 51 -14.90 -7.16 7.39
C PRO A 51 -14.91 -6.03 6.34
N GLY A 52 -13.86 -5.22 6.34
CA GLY A 52 -13.57 -4.18 5.37
C GLY A 52 -12.27 -3.50 5.76
N LEU A 53 -11.63 -2.86 4.80
CA LEU A 53 -10.41 -2.09 4.96
C LEU A 53 -10.68 -0.63 4.63
N THR A 54 -10.27 0.28 5.49
CA THR A 54 -10.15 1.71 5.18
C THR A 54 -8.69 2.09 5.11
N VAL A 55 -8.30 2.78 4.03
CA VAL A 55 -6.94 3.32 3.86
C VAL A 55 -7.01 4.82 3.67
N ARG A 56 -6.21 5.56 4.45
CA ARG A 56 -5.97 7.00 4.26
C ARG A 56 -4.53 7.21 3.78
N LEU A 57 -4.38 7.88 2.65
CA LEU A 57 -3.11 8.25 2.02
C LEU A 57 -2.94 9.76 2.18
N THR A 58 -1.86 10.21 2.80
CA THR A 58 -1.54 11.63 2.96
C THR A 58 -0.14 11.93 2.44
N ARG A 59 -0.03 12.77 1.40
CA ARG A 59 1.26 13.29 0.94
C ARG A 59 1.78 14.30 1.95
N LEU A 60 2.99 14.05 2.47
CA LEU A 60 3.64 14.87 3.49
C LEU A 60 4.61 15.91 2.90
N THR A 61 5.08 15.69 1.67
CA THR A 61 6.01 16.59 0.98
C THR A 61 5.33 17.38 -0.13
N GLY A 62 5.61 18.68 -0.24
CA GLY A 62 5.02 19.54 -1.26
C GLY A 62 3.56 19.85 -0.98
N LYS A 63 2.71 19.82 -2.00
CA LYS A 63 1.26 20.03 -1.84
C LYS A 63 0.65 18.87 -1.04
N LYS A 64 0.03 19.19 0.09
CA LYS A 64 -0.70 18.20 0.90
C LYS A 64 -1.87 17.65 0.09
N ILE A 65 -1.86 16.34 -0.14
CA ILE A 65 -2.92 15.60 -0.82
C ILE A 65 -3.37 14.51 0.14
N THR A 66 -4.67 14.45 0.43
CA THR A 66 -5.25 13.37 1.25
C THR A 66 -6.27 12.61 0.41
N ARG A 67 -6.18 11.28 0.42
CA ARG A 67 -7.13 10.39 -0.25
C ARG A 67 -7.54 9.31 0.73
N THR A 68 -8.84 9.06 0.87
CA THR A 68 -9.36 7.97 1.67
C THR A 68 -10.06 6.99 0.76
N MET A 69 -9.87 5.70 1.01
CA MET A 69 -10.53 4.65 0.26
C MET A 69 -10.99 3.54 1.19
N ARG A 70 -12.03 2.83 0.75
CA ARG A 70 -12.61 1.69 1.45
C ARG A 70 -12.59 0.51 0.49
N GLN A 71 -12.21 -0.65 0.99
CA GLN A 71 -12.16 -1.91 0.25
C GLN A 71 -12.83 -2.99 1.08
N ASN A 72 -13.94 -3.53 0.58
CA ASN A 72 -14.68 -4.60 1.25
C ASN A 72 -14.47 -5.96 0.56
N GLU A 73 -13.84 -5.97 -0.61
CA GLU A 73 -13.60 -7.17 -1.41
C GLU A 73 -12.14 -7.59 -1.26
N PRO A 74 -11.84 -8.62 -0.46
CA PRO A 74 -10.50 -9.19 -0.42
C PRO A 74 -10.23 -10.00 -1.69
N ALA A 75 -8.99 -9.93 -2.16
CA ALA A 75 -8.44 -10.87 -3.12
C ALA A 75 -7.73 -12.02 -2.38
N SER A 76 -7.53 -13.13 -3.09
CA SER A 76 -6.76 -14.28 -2.58
C SER A 76 -5.61 -14.62 -3.50
N SER A 77 -4.50 -15.03 -2.91
CA SER A 77 -3.38 -15.64 -3.62
C SER A 77 -2.85 -16.80 -2.78
N GLY A 78 -2.93 -18.01 -3.34
CA GLY A 78 -2.69 -19.24 -2.58
C GLY A 78 -3.60 -19.32 -1.35
N ASN A 79 -2.99 -19.46 -0.17
CA ASN A 79 -3.70 -19.58 1.11
C ASN A 79 -3.85 -18.25 1.87
N ALA A 80 -3.50 -17.11 1.25
CA ALA A 80 -3.52 -15.80 1.90
C ALA A 80 -4.60 -14.88 1.28
N TRP A 81 -5.28 -14.12 2.15
CA TRP A 81 -6.17 -13.04 1.73
C TRP A 81 -5.48 -11.70 1.89
N PHE A 82 -5.68 -10.83 0.91
CA PHE A 82 -5.15 -9.47 0.91
C PHE A 82 -6.17 -8.49 0.33
N TYR A 83 -6.02 -7.23 0.67
CA TYR A 83 -6.89 -6.16 0.23
C TYR A 83 -6.08 -5.22 -0.65
N PRO A 84 -6.41 -5.04 -1.93
CA PRO A 84 -5.73 -4.05 -2.76
C PRO A 84 -6.19 -2.64 -2.39
N SER A 85 -5.25 -1.68 -2.29
CA SER A 85 -5.50 -0.29 -1.93
C SER A 85 -6.41 0.46 -2.89
N GLY A 86 -6.76 -0.10 -4.06
CA GLY A 86 -7.68 0.47 -5.07
C GLY A 86 -7.29 1.85 -5.65
N VAL A 87 -6.39 2.58 -5.01
CA VAL A 87 -6.00 3.95 -5.29
C VAL A 87 -4.52 3.92 -5.66
N PRO A 88 -4.20 4.34 -6.89
CA PRO A 88 -2.83 4.40 -7.35
C PRO A 88 -2.11 5.61 -6.75
N ILE A 89 -0.90 5.39 -6.23
CA ILE A 89 0.05 6.46 -5.90
C ILE A 89 0.83 6.76 -7.19
N ARG A 90 0.54 7.91 -7.80
CA ARG A 90 1.12 8.35 -9.08
C ARG A 90 2.22 9.39 -8.91
N GLU A 91 2.22 10.10 -7.79
CA GLU A 91 3.15 11.19 -7.54
C GLU A 91 4.27 10.75 -6.59
N ALA A 92 5.51 11.08 -6.95
CA ALA A 92 6.64 10.93 -6.06
C ALA A 92 6.52 11.85 -4.82
N GLY A 93 7.21 11.51 -3.76
CA GLY A 93 7.20 12.22 -2.49
C GLY A 93 7.10 11.27 -1.30
N THR A 94 7.04 11.85 -0.10
CA THR A 94 6.79 11.10 1.13
C THR A 94 5.30 11.04 1.40
N TRP A 95 4.81 9.84 1.68
CA TRP A 95 3.41 9.53 1.92
C TRP A 95 3.26 8.84 3.27
N GLN A 96 2.27 9.28 4.04
CA GLN A 96 1.71 8.55 5.16
C GLN A 96 0.55 7.69 4.67
N LEU A 97 0.58 6.41 5.01
CA LEU A 97 -0.44 5.42 4.66
C LEU A 97 -0.99 4.84 5.96
N GLU A 98 -2.26 5.08 6.24
CA GLU A 98 -2.94 4.55 7.44
C GLU A 98 -3.99 3.55 7.01
N ALA A 99 -3.86 2.31 7.47
CA ALA A 99 -4.78 1.21 7.19
C ALA A 99 -5.49 0.79 8.47
N ALA A 100 -6.80 0.55 8.37
CA ALA A 100 -7.61 0.05 9.46
C ALA A 100 -8.69 -0.92 8.95
N GLY A 101 -8.84 -2.07 9.60
CA GLY A 101 -9.90 -3.02 9.31
C GLY A 101 -10.12 -4.00 10.47
N GLY A 102 -11.35 -4.08 10.97
CA GLY A 102 -11.64 -4.82 12.20
C GLY A 102 -10.76 -4.33 13.37
N PRO A 103 -10.09 -5.24 14.12
CA PRO A 103 -9.17 -4.86 15.19
C PRO A 103 -7.81 -4.38 14.68
N ASP A 104 -7.48 -4.62 13.41
CA ASP A 104 -6.15 -4.38 12.85
C ASP A 104 -6.00 -2.94 12.37
N ARG A 105 -4.88 -2.32 12.76
CA ARG A 105 -4.47 -0.99 12.33
C ARG A 105 -2.98 -0.97 12.03
N GLY A 106 -2.58 -0.10 11.10
CA GLY A 106 -1.18 0.16 10.79
C GLY A 106 -0.98 1.56 10.20
N CYS A 107 0.18 2.15 10.45
CA CYS A 107 0.60 3.43 9.89
C CYS A 107 2.00 3.28 9.30
N PHE A 108 2.19 3.71 8.06
CA PHE A 108 3.40 3.52 7.27
C PHE A 108 3.83 4.86 6.67
N ILE A 109 5.12 5.16 6.74
CA ILE A 109 5.72 6.29 6.02
C ILE A 109 6.56 5.71 4.87
N ALA A 110 6.22 6.07 3.63
CA ALA A 110 6.92 5.61 2.44
C ALA A 110 7.36 6.80 1.59
N THR A 111 8.62 6.81 1.14
CA THR A 111 9.15 7.83 0.23
C THR A 111 9.39 7.22 -1.15
N PHE A 112 8.70 7.76 -2.16
CA PHE A 112 8.88 7.39 -3.55
C PHE A 112 9.66 8.49 -4.27
N ARG A 113 10.75 8.15 -4.96
CA ARG A 113 11.62 9.10 -5.66
C ARG A 113 11.64 8.77 -7.15
N ARG A 114 11.50 9.78 -8.01
CA ARG A 114 11.78 9.60 -9.45
C ARG A 114 13.29 9.41 -9.63
N ALA A 115 13.70 8.52 -10.53
CA ALA A 115 15.06 8.63 -11.06
C ALA A 115 15.14 9.94 -11.86
N GLY A 116 16.19 10.72 -11.60
CA GLY A 116 16.53 11.92 -12.36
C GLY A 116 17.27 11.57 -13.63
#